data_AF-A0A9D1VZB8-F1
#
_entry.id   AF-A0A9D1VZB8-F1
#
_cell.length_a   1.000
_cell.length_b   1.000
_cell.length_c   1.000
_cell.angle_alpha   90.00
_cell.angle_beta   90.00
_cell.angle_gamma   90.00
#
_symmetry.space_group_name_H-M   'P 1'
#
loop_
_entity.id
_entity.type
_entity.pdbx_description
1 polymer ?
#
loop_
_entity_poly.entity_id
_entity_poly.type
_entity_poly.pdbx_seq_one_letter_code
_entity_poly.pdbx_strand_id
1 'polypeptide(L)'
;MKKQTAKTTRKTAGTKTKRIELNCTLYLQYQDREYSMPELKELILEKCEAEEMDPKDLRIYVKPEENKAYYTCAGGSNSIAL
;
A
#
# COMPACT_ATOMS: atom_id res chain seq x y z
N MET A 1 -29.71 48.41 -17.02
CA MET A 1 -28.83 48.33 -15.82
C MET A 1 -27.46 47.81 -16.25
N LYS A 2 -26.38 48.50 -15.87
CA LYS A 2 -24.97 48.06 -16.00
C LYS A 2 -24.57 47.28 -14.74
N LYS A 3 -23.68 46.28 -14.87
CA LYS A 3 -22.61 45.80 -13.93
C LYS A 3 -22.29 44.32 -14.26
N GLN A 4 -21.10 43.96 -14.75
CA GLN A 4 -19.78 43.77 -14.09
C GLN A 4 -19.39 42.27 -14.21
N THR A 5 -18.43 41.94 -15.07
CA THR A 5 -17.06 41.43 -14.76
C THR A 5 -16.96 40.12 -13.96
N ALA A 6 -16.31 39.11 -14.57
CA ALA A 6 -15.27 38.32 -13.90
C ALA A 6 -14.28 37.74 -14.92
N LYS A 7 -13.00 38.06 -14.71
CA LYS A 7 -11.81 37.58 -15.43
C LYS A 7 -11.34 36.24 -14.83
N THR A 8 -10.68 35.43 -15.67
CA THR A 8 -9.59 34.49 -15.34
C THR A 8 -10.03 33.29 -14.47
N THR A 9 -9.82 32.03 -14.89
CA THR A 9 -8.51 31.37 -14.75
C THR A 9 -8.47 30.14 -15.65
N ARG A 10 -7.54 30.13 -16.62
CA ARG A 10 -7.12 28.92 -17.33
C ARG A 10 -6.56 27.94 -16.29
N LYS A 11 -7.24 26.82 -16.05
CA LYS A 11 -6.62 25.67 -15.40
C LYS A 11 -5.62 25.08 -16.40
N THR A 12 -4.36 25.42 -16.24
CA THR A 12 -3.25 24.69 -16.83
C THR A 12 -3.35 23.25 -16.36
N ALA A 13 -3.65 22.35 -17.29
CA ALA A 13 -3.55 20.92 -17.07
C ALA A 13 -2.09 20.62 -16.71
N GLY A 14 -1.85 20.30 -15.44
CA GLY A 14 -0.55 19.81 -15.00
C GLY A 14 -0.24 18.54 -15.77
N THR A 15 0.77 18.60 -16.65
CA THR A 15 1.34 17.44 -17.31
C THR A 15 1.70 16.43 -16.23
N LYS A 16 0.96 15.32 -16.18
CA LYS A 16 1.28 14.20 -15.30
C LYS A 16 2.62 13.65 -15.77
N THR A 17 3.70 14.05 -15.12
CA THR A 17 5.01 13.42 -15.26
C THR A 17 4.80 11.93 -15.02
N LYS A 18 4.95 11.12 -16.07
CA LYS A 18 4.90 9.66 -15.97
C LYS A 18 6.00 9.25 -15.01
N ARG A 19 5.62 8.96 -13.77
CA ARG A 19 6.53 8.44 -12.74
C ARG A 19 7.13 7.17 -13.33
N ILE A 20 8.46 7.16 -13.43
CA ILE A 20 9.20 5.99 -13.90
C ILE A 20 8.83 4.84 -12.94
N GLU A 21 8.38 3.72 -13.50
CA GLU A 21 8.26 2.46 -12.77
C GLU A 21 9.68 2.06 -12.36
N LEU A 22 10.09 2.50 -11.18
CA LEU A 22 11.31 2.04 -10.55
C LEU A 22 11.04 0.60 -10.10
N ASN A 23 11.72 -0.35 -10.74
CA ASN A 23 11.82 -1.73 -10.27
C ASN A 23 12.65 -1.75 -8.99
N CYS A 24 12.07 -1.25 -7.90
CA CYS A 24 12.65 -1.20 -6.58
C CYS A 24 12.06 -2.35 -5.76
N THR A 25 12.92 -3.27 -5.34
CA THR A 25 12.53 -4.34 -4.42
C THR A 25 12.94 -3.94 -3.00
N LEU A 26 12.01 -4.06 -2.05
CA LEU A 26 12.24 -3.68 -0.66
C LEU A 26 12.38 -4.93 0.21
N TYR A 27 13.43 -4.94 1.02
CA TYR A 27 13.69 -5.96 2.02
C TYR A 27 13.79 -5.32 3.41
N LEU A 28 13.36 -6.04 4.44
CA LEU A 28 13.59 -5.70 5.84
C LEU A 28 14.60 -6.69 6.41
N GLN A 29 15.69 -6.17 6.98
CA GLN A 29 16.65 -6.99 7.71
C GLN A 29 16.57 -6.69 9.21
N TYR A 30 16.50 -7.75 10.02
CA TYR A 30 16.45 -7.67 11.48
C TYR A 30 17.11 -8.91 12.10
N GLN A 31 18.08 -8.71 12.99
CA GLN A 31 18.81 -9.79 13.68
C GLN A 31 19.24 -10.95 12.77
N ASP A 32 20.10 -10.67 11.79
CA ASP A 32 20.62 -11.64 10.81
C ASP A 32 19.56 -12.37 9.95
N ARG A 33 18.31 -11.89 9.97
CA ARG A 33 17.23 -12.34 9.09
C ARG A 33 16.90 -11.30 8.04
N GLU A 34 16.43 -11.75 6.89
CA GLU A 34 15.93 -10.92 5.80
C GLU A 34 14.49 -11.33 5.46
N TYR A 35 13.64 -10.33 5.26
CA TYR A 35 12.23 -10.49 4.89
C TYR A 35 11.96 -9.75 3.59
N SER A 36 11.51 -10.47 2.57
CA SER A 36 11.09 -9.93 1.28
C SER A 36 9.69 -9.32 1.41
N MET A 37 9.56 -8.01 1.20
CA MET A 37 8.26 -7.34 1.24
C MET A 37 7.29 -7.84 0.14
N PRO A 38 7.75 -8.12 -1.10
CA PRO A 38 6.91 -8.78 -2.10
C PRO A 38 6.37 -10.14 -1.65
N GLU A 39 7.22 -11.01 -1.11
CA GLU A 39 6.81 -12.35 -0.67
C GLU A 39 5.83 -12.29 0.51
N LEU A 40 6.09 -11.41 1.49
CA LEU A 40 5.15 -11.18 2.59
C LEU A 40 3.79 -10.69 2.10
N LYS A 41 3.78 -9.79 1.11
CA LYS A 41 2.55 -9.29 0.52
C LYS A 41 1.77 -10.41 -0.19
N GLU A 42 2.45 -11.23 -0.99
CA GLU A 42 1.83 -12.36 -1.70
C GLU A 42 1.22 -13.36 -0.72
N LEU A 43 1.99 -13.79 0.28
CA LEU A 43 1.52 -14.71 1.31
C LEU A 43 0.29 -14.18 2.07
N ILE A 44 0.25 -12.87 2.38
CA ILE A 44 -0.88 -12.26 3.06
C ILE A 44 -2.11 -12.14 2.14
N LEU A 45 -1.91 -11.88 0.85
CA LEU A 45 -3.01 -11.86 -0.13
C LEU A 45 -3.65 -13.24 -0.27
N GLU A 46 -2.85 -14.31 -0.32
CA GLU A 46 -3.35 -15.69 -0.30
C GLU A 46 -4.17 -15.99 0.95
N LYS A 47 -3.76 -15.46 2.11
CA LYS A 47 -4.53 -15.60 3.36
C LYS A 47 -5.85 -14.85 3.31
N CYS A 48 -5.87 -13.60 2.83
CA CYS A 48 -7.12 -12.86 2.69
C CYS A 48 -8.08 -13.54 1.70
N GLU A 49 -7.58 -14.10 0.60
CA GLU A 49 -8.41 -14.88 -0.34
C GLU A 49 -8.99 -16.14 0.30
N ALA A 50 -8.16 -16.91 1.02
CA ALA A 50 -8.60 -18.12 1.73
C ALA A 50 -9.62 -17.84 2.85
N GLU A 51 -9.58 -16.64 3.43
CA GLU A 51 -10.50 -16.17 4.47
C GLU A 51 -11.71 -15.41 3.90
N GLU A 52 -11.88 -15.39 2.56
CA GLU A 52 -12.93 -14.66 1.83
C GLU A 52 -12.99 -13.15 2.20
N MET A 53 -11.84 -12.57 2.52
CA MET A 53 -11.70 -11.16 2.89
C MET A 53 -11.28 -10.31 1.68
N ASP A 54 -11.86 -9.13 1.54
CA ASP A 54 -11.51 -8.21 0.45
C ASP A 54 -10.18 -7.46 0.77
N PRO A 55 -9.12 -7.60 -0.05
CA PRO A 55 -7.82 -6.96 0.19
C PRO A 55 -7.77 -5.47 -0.20
N LYS A 56 -8.91 -4.86 -0.58
CA LYS A 56 -8.98 -3.48 -1.08
C LYS A 56 -8.30 -2.43 -0.21
N ASP A 57 -8.26 -2.63 1.11
CA ASP A 57 -7.58 -1.76 2.08
C ASP A 57 -6.49 -2.50 2.88
N LEU A 58 -5.76 -3.42 2.23
CA LEU A 58 -4.71 -4.22 2.87
C LEU A 58 -3.64 -3.33 3.52
N ARG A 59 -3.48 -3.49 4.83
CA ARG A 59 -2.37 -2.91 5.60
C ARG A 59 -1.57 -4.03 6.22
N ILE A 60 -0.24 -3.97 6.09
CA ILE A 60 0.69 -4.97 6.63
C ILE A 60 1.61 -4.26 7.63
N TYR A 61 1.74 -4.83 8.83
CA TYR A 61 2.61 -4.37 9.90
C TYR A 61 3.58 -5.49 10.28
N VAL A 62 4.83 -5.36 9.87
CA VAL A 62 5.87 -6.33 10.20
C VAL A 62 6.46 -5.97 11.56
N LYS A 63 6.35 -6.87 12.54
CA LYS A 63 6.91 -6.72 13.88
C LYS A 63 7.90 -7.86 14.15
N PRO A 64 9.14 -7.74 13.65
CA PRO A 64 10.11 -8.83 13.70
C PRO A 64 10.53 -9.19 15.14
N GLU A 65 10.36 -8.29 16.11
CA GLU A 65 10.55 -8.55 17.54
C GLU A 65 9.60 -9.65 18.07
N GLU A 66 8.43 -9.80 17.44
CA GLU A 66 7.44 -10.82 17.79
C GLU A 66 7.44 -12.00 16.80
N ASN A 67 8.34 -11.96 15.81
CA ASN A 67 8.39 -12.90 14.69
C ASN A 67 7.04 -13.02 13.96
N LYS A 68 6.34 -11.89 13.75
CA LYS A 68 5.00 -11.83 13.13
C LYS A 68 4.83 -10.67 12.16
N ALA A 69 4.02 -10.88 11.14
CA ALA A 69 3.42 -9.81 10.34
C ALA A 69 1.90 -9.79 10.54
N TYR A 70 1.39 -8.66 11.02
CA TYR A 70 -0.04 -8.42 11.20
C TYR A 70 -0.61 -7.80 9.94
N TYR A 71 -1.85 -8.15 9.60
CA TYR A 71 -2.55 -7.55 8.48
C TYR A 71 -4.02 -7.27 8.78
N THR A 72 -4.57 -6.31 8.05
CA THR A 72 -5.99 -5.97 8.08
C THR A 72 -6.52 -6.00 6.65
N CYS A 73 -7.58 -6.77 6.42
CA CYS A 73 -8.37 -6.81 5.19
C CYS A 73 -9.81 -6.38 5.50
N ALA A 74 -10.61 -6.04 4.48
CA ALA A 74 -12.02 -5.73 4.71
C ALA A 74 -12.74 -7.00 5.18
N GLY A 75 -13.08 -7.03 6.48
CA GLY A 75 -13.62 -8.20 7.17
C GLY A 75 -12.96 -8.50 8.52
N GLY A 76 -11.77 -7.95 8.81
CA GLY A 76 -11.05 -8.24 10.06
C GLY A 76 -9.53 -8.05 10.01
N SER A 77 -8.87 -8.48 11.09
CA SER A 77 -7.41 -8.44 11.23
C SER A 77 -6.90 -9.81 11.64
N ASN A 78 -5.75 -10.21 11.10
CA ASN A 78 -5.10 -11.47 11.42
C ASN A 78 -3.56 -11.32 11.32
N SER A 79 -2.80 -12.39 11.50
CA SER A 79 -1.34 -12.37 11.46
C SER A 79 -0.75 -13.66 10.90
N ILE A 80 0.44 -13.55 10.30
CA ILE A 80 1.29 -14.67 9.92
C ILE A 80 2.57 -14.68 10.75
N ALA A 81 3.17 -15.86 10.91
CA ALA A 81 4.53 -15.99 11.44
C ALA A 81 5.56 -15.56 10.37
N LEU A 82 6.66 -14.97 10.83
CA LEU A 82 7.83 -14.60 10.03
C LEU A 82 8.94 -15.66 10.08
#